data_AF-A0A0H4VL29-F1
#
_entry.id   AF-A0A0H4VL29-F1
#
_cell.length_a   1.000
_cell.length_b   1.000
_cell.length_c   1.000
_cell.angle_alpha   90.00
_cell.angle_beta   90.00
_cell.angle_gamma   90.00
#
_symmetry.space_group_name_H-M   'P 1'
#
loop_
_entity.id
_entity.type
_entity.pdbx_description
1 polymer ?
#
loop_
_entity_poly.entity_id
_entity_poly.type
_entity_poly.pdbx_seq_one_letter_code
_entity_poly.pdbx_strand_id
1 'polypeptide(L)'
;MKYKTDNNLFNKDRLQMKKNTFKVSFFALFLLVSCLTGSAAHAQEEVGDFIRAGKADANKLIRAYAEPASKAFGHGLNGGWFNSGQALKLGRFDIRVFATASFAPDEDKTFDLATLGLSSNVKFDGSRSTIAPTIFGEAADGPELRLFATNPTTKQQEEIARFNSPQGSGYDLLPVPMAQVSLGLVANTEVAVRFSPKVKYDDFEGELWGVGAKHGLKQWIPVINEVEGFDIALTGGYTNLKSSYTGIDVQVAEEDRSYATSQQLDPSYYSGQAVKLTTKAWTTSLIASKTLGILNVYAGVRYSNVETDLNLEGRYPVLAYKTTLPNNKYIEDITNPIMLNMQDSQWGATGGLRLKLAVLSLYGEYTIAKYPTATAGIGIGFY
;
A
#
# COMPACT_ATOMS: atom_id res chain seq x y z
N MET A 1 68.73 -23.01 0.12
CA MET A 1 67.57 -22.53 -0.66
C MET A 1 66.32 -23.24 -0.12
N LYS A 2 65.42 -22.50 0.53
CA LYS A 2 64.15 -23.03 1.08
C LYS A 2 63.05 -22.85 0.03
N TYR A 3 62.43 -23.95 -0.40
CA TYR A 3 61.13 -23.92 -1.07
C TYR A 3 60.03 -23.80 0.00
N LYS A 4 59.18 -22.78 -0.14
CA LYS A 4 58.00 -22.52 0.69
C LYS A 4 56.78 -22.89 -0.14
N THR A 5 56.03 -23.88 0.32
CA THR A 5 54.81 -24.38 -0.29
C THR A 5 53.65 -23.41 -0.02
N ASP A 6 52.97 -22.96 -1.07
CA ASP A 6 51.80 -22.08 -1.00
C ASP A 6 50.54 -22.84 -0.55
N ASN A 7 50.21 -22.73 0.74
CA ASN A 7 48.88 -23.01 1.27
C ASN A 7 48.11 -21.69 1.37
N ASN A 8 47.48 -21.22 0.29
CA ASN A 8 46.58 -20.06 0.38
C ASN A 8 45.47 -19.97 -0.68
N LEU A 9 45.09 -21.07 -1.33
CA LEU A 9 44.00 -21.09 -2.31
C LEU A 9 42.70 -21.75 -1.84
N PHE A 10 42.65 -22.31 -0.63
CA PHE A 10 41.45 -23.02 -0.13
C PHE A 10 40.60 -22.27 0.90
N ASN A 11 40.89 -21.00 1.20
CA ASN A 11 40.20 -20.28 2.28
C ASN A 11 39.60 -18.91 1.90
N LYS A 12 39.55 -18.56 0.61
CA LYS A 12 38.85 -17.34 0.14
C LYS A 12 37.43 -17.59 -0.36
N ASP A 13 37.13 -18.80 -0.85
CA ASP A 13 35.81 -19.09 -1.45
C ASP A 13 34.73 -19.51 -0.44
N ARG A 14 35.10 -19.80 0.82
CA ARG A 14 34.13 -20.07 1.90
C ARG A 14 33.67 -18.82 2.66
N LEU A 15 34.31 -17.67 2.45
CA LEU A 15 33.99 -16.41 3.14
C LEU A 15 33.15 -15.42 2.32
N GLN A 16 32.85 -15.73 1.05
CA GLN A 16 31.94 -14.92 0.22
C GLN A 16 30.51 -15.47 0.11
N MET A 17 30.24 -16.71 0.53
CA MET A 17 28.89 -17.29 0.57
C MET A 17 28.16 -17.13 1.91
N LYS A 18 28.25 -15.95 2.56
CA LYS A 18 27.52 -15.67 3.81
C LYS A 18 26.83 -14.30 3.88
N LYS A 19 26.63 -13.61 2.75
CA LYS A 19 25.94 -12.30 2.71
C LYS A 19 24.70 -12.23 1.80
N ASN A 20 24.26 -13.35 1.21
CA ASN A 20 23.21 -13.30 0.17
C ASN A 20 21.82 -13.81 0.59
N THR A 21 21.62 -14.24 1.84
CA THR A 21 20.30 -14.71 2.32
C THR A 21 19.40 -13.63 2.92
N PHE A 22 19.85 -12.37 2.98
CA PHE A 22 19.02 -11.23 3.46
C PHE A 22 18.42 -10.39 2.32
N LYS A 23 18.71 -10.72 1.04
CA LYS A 23 18.22 -9.97 -0.13
C LYS A 23 16.84 -10.42 -0.64
N VAL A 24 16.34 -11.57 -0.19
CA VAL A 24 15.07 -12.14 -0.69
C VAL A 24 13.85 -11.39 -0.14
N SER A 25 13.95 -10.74 1.03
CA SER A 25 12.90 -9.85 1.57
C SER A 25 12.88 -8.46 0.91
N PHE A 26 13.99 -8.03 0.30
CA PHE A 26 14.11 -6.73 -0.37
C PHE A 26 13.52 -6.72 -1.78
N PHE A 27 13.49 -7.87 -2.46
CA PHE A 27 12.98 -7.98 -3.82
C PHE A 27 11.45 -7.77 -3.92
N ALA A 28 10.69 -8.10 -2.86
CA ALA A 28 9.24 -7.91 -2.80
C ALA A 28 8.84 -6.44 -2.56
N LEU A 29 9.63 -5.70 -1.78
CA LEU A 29 9.44 -4.25 -1.59
C LEU A 29 9.97 -3.46 -2.80
N PHE A 30 11.05 -3.95 -3.42
CA PHE A 30 11.53 -3.45 -4.72
C PHE A 30 10.49 -3.66 -5.82
N LEU A 31 9.71 -4.74 -5.79
CA LEU A 31 8.56 -4.97 -6.69
C LEU A 31 7.41 -3.98 -6.44
N LEU A 32 7.12 -3.66 -5.17
CA LEU A 32 6.13 -2.65 -4.80
C LEU A 32 6.56 -1.25 -5.27
N VAL A 33 7.85 -0.91 -5.10
CA VAL A 33 8.44 0.34 -5.59
C VAL A 33 8.54 0.34 -7.12
N SER A 34 8.91 -0.76 -7.78
CA SER A 34 9.02 -0.81 -9.24
C SER A 34 7.66 -0.77 -9.95
N CYS A 35 6.58 -1.20 -9.29
CA CYS A 35 5.21 -0.95 -9.77
C CYS A 35 4.78 0.51 -9.59
N LEU A 36 5.40 1.24 -8.64
CA LEU A 36 5.15 2.66 -8.38
C LEU A 36 6.13 3.58 -9.14
N THR A 37 7.25 3.05 -9.65
CA THR A 37 8.25 3.77 -10.45
C THR A 37 8.12 3.40 -11.93
N GLY A 38 6.95 3.67 -12.53
CA GLY A 38 7.01 4.25 -13.87
C GLY A 38 8.07 5.36 -13.83
N SER A 39 8.95 5.44 -14.84
CA SER A 39 10.11 6.36 -14.88
C SER A 39 9.78 7.64 -14.13
N ALA A 40 10.52 8.04 -13.09
CA ALA A 40 10.11 9.12 -12.17
C ALA A 40 9.60 10.40 -12.89
N ALA A 41 10.07 10.65 -14.12
CA ALA A 41 9.54 11.65 -15.05
C ALA A 41 8.03 11.52 -15.38
N HIS A 42 7.50 10.31 -15.63
CA HIS A 42 6.08 10.08 -15.93
C HIS A 42 5.18 10.32 -14.71
N ALA A 43 5.59 9.88 -13.52
CA ALA A 43 4.81 10.11 -12.30
C ALA A 43 4.75 11.61 -11.91
N GLN A 44 5.81 12.38 -12.22
CA GLN A 44 5.84 13.83 -12.00
C GLN A 44 4.88 14.58 -12.94
N GLU A 45 4.81 14.18 -14.21
CA GLU A 45 3.91 14.75 -15.21
C GLU A 45 2.44 14.47 -14.86
N GLU A 46 2.09 13.21 -14.57
CA GLU A 46 0.73 12.77 -14.21
C GLU A 46 0.19 13.46 -12.95
N VAL A 47 1.02 13.61 -11.91
CA VAL A 47 0.65 14.32 -10.68
C VAL A 47 0.45 15.81 -10.96
N GLY A 48 1.34 16.43 -11.75
CA GLY A 48 1.20 17.82 -12.18
C GLY A 48 -0.10 18.06 -12.96
N ASP A 49 -0.44 17.15 -13.87
CA ASP A 49 -1.64 17.21 -14.71
C ASP A 49 -2.95 17.18 -13.93
N PHE A 50 -3.05 16.29 -12.94
CA PHE A 50 -4.22 16.28 -12.07
C PHE A 50 -4.34 17.54 -11.22
N ILE A 51 -3.23 18.08 -10.69
CA ILE A 51 -3.25 19.31 -9.91
C ILE A 51 -3.70 20.50 -10.78
N ARG A 52 -3.35 20.52 -12.07
CA ARG A 52 -3.80 21.54 -13.03
C ARG A 52 -5.32 21.57 -13.21
N ALA A 53 -6.03 20.46 -12.97
CA ALA A 53 -7.51 20.41 -12.98
C ALA A 53 -8.16 21.20 -11.84
N GLY A 54 -7.35 21.71 -10.91
CA GLY A 54 -7.81 22.39 -9.73
C GLY A 54 -8.10 21.40 -8.60
N LYS A 55 -7.87 21.87 -7.36
CA LYS A 55 -7.89 21.04 -6.16
C LYS A 55 -9.09 20.10 -6.05
N ALA A 56 -10.30 20.58 -6.33
CA ALA A 56 -11.52 19.76 -6.18
C ALA A 56 -11.57 18.57 -7.16
N ASP A 57 -11.22 18.79 -8.43
CA ASP A 57 -11.25 17.74 -9.45
C ASP A 57 -10.03 16.82 -9.35
N ALA A 58 -8.86 17.37 -9.00
CA ALA A 58 -7.66 16.60 -8.69
C ALA A 58 -7.91 15.56 -7.59
N ASN A 59 -8.61 15.94 -6.51
CA ASN A 59 -8.95 15.02 -5.43
C ASN A 59 -9.92 13.91 -5.90
N LYS A 60 -10.87 14.20 -6.81
CA LYS A 60 -11.78 13.18 -7.35
C LYS A 60 -11.04 12.20 -8.25
N LEU A 61 -10.19 12.71 -9.15
CA LEU A 61 -9.40 11.90 -10.09
C LEU A 61 -8.43 10.99 -9.33
N ILE A 62 -7.64 11.55 -8.41
CA ILE A 62 -6.65 10.77 -7.64
C ILE A 62 -7.35 9.77 -6.71
N ARG A 63 -8.49 10.14 -6.11
CA ARG A 63 -9.28 9.18 -5.32
C ARG A 63 -9.70 8.00 -6.19
N ALA A 64 -10.35 8.25 -7.34
CA ALA A 64 -10.82 7.18 -8.21
C ALA A 64 -9.67 6.27 -8.69
N TYR A 65 -8.51 6.86 -8.99
CA TYR A 65 -7.34 6.11 -9.44
C TYR A 65 -6.67 5.28 -8.33
N ALA A 66 -6.51 5.84 -7.12
CA ALA A 66 -5.69 5.25 -6.04
C ALA A 66 -6.49 4.49 -4.97
N GLU A 67 -7.79 4.73 -4.84
CA GLU A 67 -8.64 4.11 -3.81
C GLU A 67 -8.63 2.58 -3.85
N PRO A 68 -8.69 1.91 -5.02
CA PRO A 68 -8.58 0.45 -5.09
C PRO A 68 -7.30 -0.10 -4.47
N ALA A 69 -6.13 0.52 -4.74
CA ALA A 69 -4.87 0.13 -4.11
C ALA A 69 -4.87 0.35 -2.62
N SER A 70 -5.38 1.50 -2.17
CA SER A 70 -5.52 1.80 -0.75
C SER A 70 -6.34 0.73 -0.02
N LYS A 71 -7.48 0.32 -0.59
CA LYS A 71 -8.36 -0.72 -0.06
C LYS A 71 -7.67 -2.08 -0.04
N ALA A 72 -7.16 -2.54 -1.18
CA ALA A 72 -6.48 -3.83 -1.30
C ALA A 72 -5.30 -3.91 -0.31
N PHE A 73 -4.40 -2.93 -0.36
CA PHE A 73 -3.22 -2.88 0.49
C PHE A 73 -3.57 -2.86 1.98
N GLY A 74 -4.51 -2.00 2.40
CA GLY A 74 -4.91 -1.93 3.80
C GLY A 74 -5.66 -3.16 4.30
N HIS A 75 -6.45 -3.85 3.46
CA HIS A 75 -6.97 -5.17 3.78
C HIS A 75 -5.86 -6.22 3.89
N GLY A 76 -4.83 -6.14 3.04
CA GLY A 76 -3.61 -6.95 3.15
C GLY A 76 -2.90 -6.80 4.50
N LEU A 77 -2.89 -5.59 5.08
CA LEU A 77 -2.36 -5.35 6.42
C LEU A 77 -3.14 -6.10 7.51
N ASN A 78 -4.42 -6.40 7.32
CA ASN A 78 -5.20 -7.19 8.29
C ASN A 78 -4.98 -8.70 8.18
N GLY A 79 -4.23 -9.17 7.19
CA GLY A 79 -3.85 -10.58 7.05
C GLY A 79 -2.79 -11.03 8.05
N GLY A 80 -2.76 -12.35 8.31
CA GLY A 80 -1.63 -13.00 8.99
C GLY A 80 -1.55 -12.87 10.51
N TRP A 81 -2.51 -12.25 11.20
CA TRP A 81 -2.50 -12.09 12.66
C TRP A 81 -2.49 -13.41 13.45
N PHE A 82 -3.02 -14.48 12.86
CA PHE A 82 -3.03 -15.82 13.42
C PHE A 82 -2.49 -16.84 12.41
N ASN A 83 -2.21 -18.04 12.91
CA ASN A 83 -1.82 -19.22 12.12
C ASN A 83 -2.37 -20.51 12.76
N SER A 84 -3.26 -20.38 13.75
CA SER A 84 -3.93 -21.44 14.48
C SER A 84 -5.00 -20.84 15.39
N GLY A 85 -6.06 -21.61 15.66
CA GLY A 85 -7.04 -21.30 16.70
C GLY A 85 -6.54 -21.61 18.11
N GLN A 86 -5.43 -22.33 18.24
CA GLN A 86 -4.79 -22.56 19.53
C GLN A 86 -4.00 -21.32 19.97
N ALA A 87 -4.28 -20.82 21.17
CA ALA A 87 -3.47 -19.78 21.81
C ALA A 87 -2.16 -20.37 22.35
N LEU A 88 -1.08 -19.59 22.29
CA LEU A 88 0.19 -19.98 22.90
C LEU A 88 0.04 -20.15 24.42
N LYS A 89 0.68 -21.20 24.96
CA LYS A 89 0.74 -21.43 26.41
C LYS A 89 1.62 -20.37 27.10
N LEU A 90 1.44 -20.19 28.40
CA LEU A 90 2.22 -19.24 29.19
C LEU A 90 3.74 -19.40 28.95
N GLY A 91 4.39 -18.29 28.58
CA GLY A 91 5.84 -18.22 28.34
C GLY A 91 6.31 -18.82 27.01
N ARG A 92 5.40 -19.37 26.19
CA ARG A 92 5.68 -19.79 24.82
C ARG A 92 5.61 -18.61 23.87
N PHE A 93 6.44 -18.63 22.83
CA PHE A 93 6.51 -17.56 21.85
C PHE A 93 6.56 -18.11 20.42
N ASP A 94 6.13 -17.28 19.47
CA ASP A 94 6.18 -17.54 18.04
C ASP A 94 6.70 -16.28 17.33
N ILE A 95 7.79 -16.41 16.58
CA ILE A 95 8.38 -15.35 15.77
C ILE A 95 8.13 -15.71 14.32
N ARG A 96 7.45 -14.83 13.58
CA ARG A 96 7.01 -15.10 12.21
C ARG A 96 7.50 -14.03 11.27
N VAL A 97 7.88 -14.45 10.06
CA VAL A 97 8.09 -13.59 8.90
C VAL A 97 7.19 -14.08 7.80
N PHE A 98 6.40 -13.18 7.23
CA PHE A 98 5.40 -13.51 6.23
C PHE A 98 5.19 -12.37 5.27
N ALA A 99 4.55 -12.69 4.14
CA ALA A 99 4.03 -11.70 3.22
C ALA A 99 2.54 -11.93 3.01
N THR A 100 1.79 -10.85 2.92
CA THR A 100 0.39 -10.87 2.51
C THR A 100 0.27 -10.21 1.15
N ALA A 101 -0.27 -10.92 0.17
CA ALA A 101 -0.72 -10.37 -1.09
C ALA A 101 -2.22 -10.06 -1.00
N SER A 102 -2.63 -8.90 -1.49
CA SER A 102 -4.03 -8.51 -1.66
C SER A 102 -4.35 -8.33 -3.13
N PHE A 103 -5.58 -8.67 -3.52
CA PHE A 103 -6.03 -8.63 -4.91
C PHE A 103 -7.19 -7.65 -5.09
N ALA A 104 -7.20 -6.89 -6.18
CA ALA A 104 -8.32 -6.03 -6.54
C ALA A 104 -9.40 -6.80 -7.31
N PRO A 105 -10.69 -6.60 -7.01
CA PRO A 105 -11.76 -7.17 -7.81
C PRO A 105 -11.85 -6.48 -9.17
N ASP A 106 -12.37 -7.18 -10.19
CA ASP A 106 -12.42 -6.67 -11.56
C ASP A 106 -13.20 -5.35 -11.70
N GLU A 107 -14.24 -5.16 -10.87
CA GLU A 107 -15.03 -3.92 -10.81
C GLU A 107 -14.23 -2.69 -10.38
N ASP A 108 -13.13 -2.88 -9.64
CA ASP A 108 -12.28 -1.80 -9.13
C ASP A 108 -11.00 -1.62 -9.97
N LYS A 109 -10.88 -2.28 -11.13
CA LYS A 109 -9.75 -2.11 -12.08
C LYS A 109 -9.93 -0.91 -13.01
N THR A 110 -11.15 -0.39 -13.13
CA THR A 110 -11.48 0.76 -13.97
C THR A 110 -12.46 1.68 -13.27
N PHE A 111 -12.53 2.93 -13.70
CA PHE A 111 -13.54 3.88 -13.27
C PHE A 111 -14.01 4.74 -14.44
N ASP A 112 -15.24 5.25 -14.35
CA ASP A 112 -15.79 6.14 -15.38
C ASP A 112 -15.60 7.60 -15.00
N LEU A 113 -14.76 8.32 -15.76
CA LEU A 113 -14.50 9.75 -15.58
C LEU A 113 -15.78 10.60 -15.64
N ALA A 114 -16.76 10.21 -16.44
CA ALA A 114 -18.02 10.94 -16.58
C ALA A 114 -18.88 10.89 -15.31
N THR A 115 -18.68 9.88 -14.46
CA THR A 115 -19.44 9.68 -13.21
C THR A 115 -18.83 10.36 -12.00
N LEU A 116 -17.58 10.85 -12.10
CA LEU A 116 -16.86 11.46 -10.98
C LEU A 116 -17.42 12.83 -10.56
N GLY A 117 -18.31 13.42 -11.36
CA GLY A 117 -18.85 14.75 -11.10
C GLY A 117 -17.78 15.84 -11.16
N LEU A 118 -16.86 15.75 -12.14
CA LEU A 118 -15.86 16.79 -12.39
C LEU A 118 -16.53 18.13 -12.73
N SER A 119 -15.82 19.24 -12.55
CA SER A 119 -16.35 20.56 -12.88
C SER A 119 -16.66 20.69 -14.37
N SER A 120 -17.54 21.63 -14.73
CA SER A 120 -17.88 21.94 -16.13
C SER A 120 -16.72 22.44 -16.98
N ASN A 121 -15.58 22.71 -16.34
CA ASN A 121 -14.34 23.15 -16.99
C ASN A 121 -13.53 21.95 -17.52
N VAL A 122 -13.83 20.74 -17.06
CA VAL A 122 -13.26 19.51 -17.58
C VAL A 122 -14.16 18.97 -18.68
N LYS A 123 -13.61 18.74 -19.87
CA LYS A 123 -14.35 18.19 -21.01
C LYS A 123 -13.72 16.91 -21.51
N PHE A 124 -14.58 16.02 -21.98
CA PHE A 124 -14.23 14.74 -22.61
C PHE A 124 -14.57 14.78 -24.10
N ASP A 125 -13.87 13.99 -24.90
CA ASP A 125 -14.30 13.67 -26.26
C ASP A 125 -15.51 12.73 -26.19
N GLY A 126 -16.72 13.25 -26.44
CA GLY A 126 -17.97 12.47 -26.39
C GLY A 126 -18.07 11.36 -27.44
N SER A 127 -17.11 11.24 -28.36
CA SER A 127 -17.01 10.12 -29.31
C SER A 127 -16.14 8.97 -28.81
N ARG A 128 -15.47 9.13 -27.66
CA ARG A 128 -14.55 8.15 -27.06
C ARG A 128 -15.06 7.66 -25.71
N SER A 129 -14.52 6.52 -25.27
CA SER A 129 -14.78 5.98 -23.94
C SER A 129 -14.26 6.92 -22.86
N THR A 130 -15.01 7.06 -21.76
CA THR A 130 -14.59 7.77 -20.54
C THR A 130 -14.10 6.81 -19.44
N ILE A 131 -14.00 5.52 -19.76
CA ILE A 131 -13.48 4.50 -18.85
C ILE A 131 -11.96 4.61 -18.78
N ALA A 132 -11.46 4.93 -17.59
CA ALA A 132 -10.05 5.00 -17.26
C ALA A 132 -9.61 3.81 -16.40
N PRO A 133 -8.36 3.35 -16.51
CA PRO A 133 -7.81 2.35 -15.61
C PRO A 133 -7.56 2.95 -14.23
N THR A 134 -7.78 2.16 -13.18
CA THR A 134 -7.23 2.46 -11.85
C THR A 134 -5.76 2.04 -11.82
N ILE A 135 -5.06 2.25 -10.70
CA ILE A 135 -3.69 1.75 -10.55
C ILE A 135 -3.56 0.21 -10.74
N PHE A 136 -4.65 -0.55 -10.57
CA PHE A 136 -4.71 -2.00 -10.84
C PHE A 136 -5.26 -2.35 -12.24
N GLY A 137 -5.60 -1.34 -13.03
CA GLY A 137 -6.06 -1.50 -14.39
C GLY A 137 -4.94 -1.87 -15.36
N GLU A 138 -5.33 -2.00 -16.63
CA GLU A 138 -4.39 -2.28 -17.71
C GLU A 138 -3.34 -1.17 -17.86
N ALA A 139 -2.13 -1.54 -18.25
CA ALA A 139 -1.05 -0.62 -18.62
C ALA A 139 -1.30 -0.05 -20.02
N ALA A 140 -2.39 0.70 -20.13
CA ALA A 140 -2.83 1.39 -21.34
C ALA A 140 -3.25 2.81 -20.97
N ASP A 141 -2.97 3.76 -21.86
CA ASP A 141 -3.35 5.16 -21.67
C ASP A 141 -4.86 5.29 -21.45
N GLY A 142 -5.22 6.04 -20.41
CA GLY A 142 -6.61 6.38 -20.15
C GLY A 142 -7.15 7.44 -21.12
N PRO A 143 -8.45 7.74 -21.05
CA PRO A 143 -9.06 8.78 -21.87
C PRO A 143 -8.41 10.15 -21.67
N GLU A 144 -8.44 10.98 -22.71
CA GLU A 144 -7.94 12.36 -22.67
C GLU A 144 -8.92 13.29 -21.92
N LEU A 145 -8.37 14.13 -21.05
CA LEU A 145 -9.05 15.22 -20.36
C LEU A 145 -8.57 16.56 -20.92
N ARG A 146 -9.51 17.47 -21.17
CA ARG A 146 -9.23 18.85 -21.60
C ARG A 146 -9.77 19.83 -20.59
N LEU A 147 -8.92 20.72 -20.11
CA LEU A 147 -9.25 21.74 -19.12
C LEU A 147 -9.45 23.10 -19.79
N PHE A 148 -10.56 23.75 -19.45
CA PHE A 148 -10.91 25.05 -19.95
C PHE A 148 -10.99 26.06 -18.81
N ALA A 149 -10.44 27.25 -19.02
CA ALA A 149 -10.67 28.40 -18.16
C ALA A 149 -11.35 29.52 -18.95
N THR A 150 -12.22 30.27 -18.29
CA THR A 150 -12.81 31.46 -18.88
C THR A 150 -11.81 32.61 -18.78
N ASN A 151 -11.31 33.10 -19.92
CA ASN A 151 -10.49 34.29 -19.97
C ASN A 151 -11.31 35.48 -19.44
N PRO A 152 -10.89 36.15 -18.37
CA PRO A 152 -11.76 37.13 -17.73
C PRO A 152 -11.85 38.44 -18.52
N THR A 153 -10.97 38.65 -19.51
CA THR A 153 -10.95 39.79 -20.44
C THR A 153 -11.82 39.54 -21.67
N THR A 154 -11.61 38.42 -22.38
CA THR A 154 -12.36 38.11 -23.62
C THR A 154 -13.71 37.46 -23.34
N LYS A 155 -13.93 36.97 -22.11
CA LYS A 155 -15.08 36.14 -21.69
C LYS A 155 -15.23 34.83 -22.48
N GLN A 156 -14.21 34.44 -23.25
CA GLN A 156 -14.19 33.18 -23.98
C GLN A 156 -13.57 32.06 -23.14
N GLN A 157 -14.00 30.82 -23.37
CA GLN A 157 -13.31 29.66 -22.81
C GLN A 157 -12.07 29.35 -23.64
N GLU A 158 -10.94 29.24 -22.97
CA GLU A 158 -9.65 28.87 -23.54
C GLU A 158 -9.20 27.54 -22.93
N GLU A 159 -8.65 26.66 -23.76
CA GLU A 159 -8.00 25.43 -23.27
C GLU A 159 -6.69 25.83 -22.59
N ILE A 160 -6.53 25.40 -21.34
CA ILE A 160 -5.35 25.71 -20.52
C ILE A 160 -4.50 24.49 -20.22
N ALA A 161 -5.04 23.29 -20.41
CA ALA A 161 -4.32 22.04 -20.24
C ALA A 161 -5.05 20.89 -20.94
N ARG A 162 -4.27 19.88 -21.31
CA ARG A 162 -4.71 18.65 -21.94
C ARG A 162 -3.77 17.53 -21.50
N PHE A 163 -4.34 16.43 -21.02
CA PHE A 163 -3.57 15.28 -20.54
C PHE A 163 -4.42 14.01 -20.61
N ASN A 164 -3.78 12.85 -20.61
CA ASN A 164 -4.49 11.57 -20.49
C ASN A 164 -4.64 11.20 -19.02
N SER A 165 -5.74 10.51 -18.68
CA SER A 165 -5.78 9.82 -17.39
C SER A 165 -4.63 8.81 -17.32
N PRO A 166 -3.95 8.68 -16.17
CA PRO A 166 -2.83 7.76 -16.00
C PRO A 166 -3.21 6.33 -16.36
N GLN A 167 -2.21 5.59 -16.85
CA GLN A 167 -2.31 4.16 -17.07
C GLN A 167 -2.36 3.38 -15.74
N GLY A 168 -2.88 2.16 -15.79
CA GLY A 168 -2.72 1.21 -14.69
C GLY A 168 -1.31 0.61 -14.65
N SER A 169 -0.98 -0.05 -13.55
CA SER A 169 0.31 -0.72 -13.40
C SER A 169 0.41 -2.05 -14.18
N GLY A 170 -0.73 -2.61 -14.63
CA GLY A 170 -0.80 -3.94 -15.24
C GLY A 170 -0.64 -5.10 -14.26
N TYR A 171 -0.51 -4.82 -12.96
CA TYR A 171 -0.50 -5.82 -11.89
C TYR A 171 -1.79 -5.73 -11.08
N ASP A 172 -2.26 -6.84 -10.55
CA ASP A 172 -3.48 -6.93 -9.74
C ASP A 172 -3.22 -7.28 -8.26
N LEU A 173 -1.93 -7.42 -7.88
CA LEU A 173 -1.52 -7.86 -6.55
C LEU A 173 -0.49 -6.92 -5.91
N LEU A 174 -0.63 -6.66 -4.60
CA LEU A 174 0.35 -5.91 -3.80
C LEU A 174 0.86 -6.76 -2.63
N PRO A 175 2.14 -7.16 -2.62
CA PRO A 175 2.71 -7.93 -1.51
C PRO A 175 3.22 -7.03 -0.38
N VAL A 176 2.89 -7.37 0.88
CA VAL A 176 3.35 -6.66 2.07
C VAL A 176 4.11 -7.60 3.01
N PRO A 177 5.45 -7.48 3.11
CA PRO A 177 6.22 -8.27 4.06
C PRO A 177 6.09 -7.72 5.49
N MET A 178 5.98 -8.62 6.46
CA MET A 178 5.83 -8.30 7.88
C MET A 178 6.59 -9.29 8.77
N ALA A 179 7.07 -8.81 9.92
CA ALA A 179 7.55 -9.65 11.01
C ALA A 179 6.62 -9.50 12.23
N GLN A 180 6.33 -10.60 12.92
CA GLN A 180 5.49 -10.62 14.12
C GLN A 180 6.13 -11.47 15.22
N VAL A 181 6.01 -11.00 16.45
CA VAL A 181 6.33 -11.76 17.65
C VAL A 181 5.06 -11.91 18.48
N SER A 182 4.73 -13.14 18.83
CA SER A 182 3.62 -13.50 19.70
C SER A 182 4.13 -14.11 21.01
N LEU A 183 3.46 -13.82 22.13
CA LEU A 183 3.75 -14.36 23.45
C LEU A 183 2.47 -14.88 24.11
N GLY A 184 2.51 -16.13 24.58
CA GLY A 184 1.45 -16.74 25.37
C GLY A 184 1.46 -16.28 26.82
N LEU A 185 0.26 -15.97 27.32
CA LEU A 185 -0.07 -15.50 28.66
C LEU A 185 -0.94 -16.54 29.38
N VAL A 186 -1.49 -16.14 30.53
CA VAL A 186 -2.43 -16.96 31.31
C VAL A 186 -3.79 -17.08 30.61
N ALA A 187 -4.59 -18.07 31.05
CA ALA A 187 -5.97 -18.26 30.63
C ALA A 187 -6.16 -18.35 29.09
N ASN A 188 -5.23 -19.02 28.39
CA ASN A 188 -5.26 -19.19 26.93
C ASN A 188 -5.32 -17.87 26.17
N THR A 189 -4.60 -16.86 26.66
CA THR A 189 -4.47 -15.56 26.02
C THR A 189 -3.09 -15.43 25.39
N GLU A 190 -3.00 -14.82 24.22
CA GLU A 190 -1.77 -14.49 23.52
C GLU A 190 -1.82 -13.02 23.14
N VAL A 191 -0.69 -12.33 23.29
CA VAL A 191 -0.49 -10.98 22.74
C VAL A 191 0.56 -11.03 21.65
N ALA A 192 0.42 -10.15 20.67
CA ALA A 192 1.31 -10.07 19.54
C ALA A 192 1.69 -8.62 19.26
N VAL A 193 2.92 -8.44 18.82
CA VAL A 193 3.40 -7.21 18.20
C VAL A 193 3.93 -7.54 16.82
N ARG A 194 3.61 -6.72 15.83
CA ARG A 194 4.22 -6.82 14.50
C ARG A 194 4.86 -5.51 14.11
N PHE A 195 5.94 -5.61 13.36
CA PHE A 195 6.68 -4.46 12.91
C PHE A 195 7.34 -4.77 11.57
N SER A 196 7.51 -3.72 10.77
CA SER A 196 8.50 -3.70 9.71
C SER A 196 9.55 -2.67 10.13
N PRO A 197 10.86 -3.01 10.16
CA PRO A 197 11.91 -2.02 10.41
C PRO A 197 11.74 -0.83 9.46
N LYS A 198 12.07 0.39 9.91
CA LYS A 198 12.05 1.56 9.02
C LYS A 198 12.93 1.26 7.80
N VAL A 199 12.30 1.13 6.63
CA VAL A 199 12.98 0.92 5.37
C VAL A 199 13.17 2.28 4.72
N LYS A 200 14.42 2.62 4.41
CA LYS A 200 14.77 3.75 3.57
C LYS A 200 15.45 3.21 2.31
N TYR A 201 14.85 3.47 1.15
CA TYR A 201 15.40 3.11 -0.14
C TYR A 201 15.18 4.26 -1.10
N ASP A 202 16.27 4.88 -1.56
CA ASP A 202 16.22 6.06 -2.42
C ASP A 202 15.33 7.16 -1.78
N ASP A 203 14.33 7.65 -2.50
CA ASP A 203 13.36 8.63 -2.02
C ASP A 203 12.17 8.02 -1.24
N PHE A 204 12.13 6.70 -1.06
CA PHE A 204 11.07 6.03 -0.31
C PHE A 204 11.48 5.76 1.14
N GLU A 205 10.59 6.12 2.07
CA GLU A 205 10.64 5.71 3.47
C GLU A 205 9.33 5.02 3.87
N GLY A 206 9.42 3.90 4.57
CA GLY A 206 8.25 3.16 5.07
C GLY A 206 8.50 2.52 6.43
N GLU A 207 7.52 2.61 7.32
CA GLU A 207 7.53 1.95 8.62
C GLU A 207 6.15 1.39 8.95
N LEU A 208 6.12 0.29 9.71
CA LEU A 208 4.90 -0.34 10.15
C LEU A 208 5.05 -0.83 11.58
N TRP A 209 4.01 -0.65 12.38
CA TRP A 209 3.85 -1.33 13.65
C TRP A 209 2.42 -1.82 13.84
N GLY A 210 2.22 -2.74 14.77
CA GLY A 210 0.90 -3.21 15.14
C GLY A 210 0.91 -4.00 16.43
N VAL A 211 -0.26 -4.08 17.04
CA VAL A 211 -0.53 -4.86 18.25
C VAL A 211 -1.76 -5.73 18.05
N GLY A 212 -1.75 -6.93 18.61
CA GLY A 212 -2.86 -7.86 18.50
C GLY A 212 -2.98 -8.73 19.73
N ALA A 213 -4.15 -9.36 19.85
CA ALA A 213 -4.46 -10.29 20.90
C ALA A 213 -5.27 -11.47 20.35
N LYS A 214 -5.11 -12.63 20.98
CA LYS A 214 -5.88 -13.83 20.72
C LYS A 214 -6.30 -14.42 22.06
N HIS A 215 -7.56 -14.82 22.18
CA HIS A 215 -8.07 -15.51 23.35
C HIS A 215 -8.76 -16.81 22.93
N GLY A 216 -8.31 -17.92 23.51
CA GLY A 216 -8.90 -19.23 23.33
C GLY A 216 -10.25 -19.33 24.03
N LEU A 217 -11.28 -19.69 23.29
CA LEU A 217 -12.65 -19.84 23.77
C LEU A 217 -12.97 -21.27 24.25
N LYS A 218 -12.10 -22.24 23.94
CA LYS A 218 -12.29 -23.65 24.27
C LYS A 218 -12.66 -23.89 25.74
N GLN A 219 -11.99 -23.18 26.65
CA GLN A 219 -12.20 -23.30 28.10
C GLN A 219 -13.60 -22.88 28.58
N TRP A 220 -14.33 -22.12 27.76
CA TRP A 220 -15.66 -21.58 28.09
C TRP A 220 -16.81 -22.41 27.48
N ILE A 221 -16.50 -23.39 26.63
CA ILE A 221 -17.50 -24.20 25.92
C ILE A 221 -17.30 -25.67 26.29
N PRO A 222 -18.04 -26.20 27.30
CA PRO A 222 -17.79 -27.52 27.87
C PRO A 222 -17.74 -28.67 26.86
N VAL A 223 -18.68 -28.70 25.91
CA VAL A 223 -18.77 -29.75 24.85
C VAL A 223 -17.54 -29.75 23.93
N ILE A 224 -16.93 -28.59 23.72
CA ILE A 224 -15.77 -28.43 22.84
C ILE A 224 -14.46 -28.69 23.61
N ASN A 225 -14.47 -28.45 24.93
CA ASN A 225 -13.31 -28.64 25.78
C ASN A 225 -12.78 -30.09 25.77
N GLU A 226 -13.68 -31.07 25.59
CA GLU A 226 -13.35 -32.50 25.53
C GLU A 226 -12.80 -32.95 24.17
N VAL A 227 -12.95 -32.15 23.11
CA VAL A 227 -12.48 -32.52 21.77
C VAL A 227 -10.99 -32.25 21.66
N GLU A 228 -10.19 -33.31 21.69
CA GLU A 228 -8.73 -33.21 21.57
C GLU A 228 -8.31 -32.57 20.23
N GLY A 229 -7.31 -31.69 20.31
CA GLY A 229 -6.73 -31.02 19.15
C GLY A 229 -7.63 -29.99 18.46
N PHE A 230 -8.88 -29.82 18.89
CA PHE A 230 -9.78 -28.79 18.39
C PHE A 230 -9.74 -27.55 19.28
N ASP A 231 -9.68 -26.37 18.68
CA ASP A 231 -9.59 -25.08 19.37
C ASP A 231 -10.46 -24.04 18.65
N ILE A 232 -11.08 -23.15 19.42
CA ILE A 232 -11.76 -21.95 18.92
C ILE A 232 -11.12 -20.74 19.60
N ALA A 233 -10.87 -19.67 18.86
CA ALA A 233 -10.35 -18.42 19.39
C ALA A 233 -11.00 -17.20 18.77
N LEU A 234 -11.08 -16.14 19.58
CA LEU A 234 -11.29 -14.79 19.10
C LEU A 234 -9.93 -14.10 18.97
N THR A 235 -9.71 -13.46 17.84
CA THR A 235 -8.48 -12.69 17.54
C THR A 235 -8.84 -11.26 17.20
N GLY A 236 -7.99 -10.33 17.57
CA GLY A 236 -8.10 -8.93 17.18
C GLY A 236 -6.72 -8.34 16.96
N GLY A 237 -6.63 -7.35 16.07
CA GLY A 237 -5.37 -6.68 15.83
C GLY A 237 -5.52 -5.34 15.14
N TYR A 238 -4.53 -4.48 15.38
CA TYR A 238 -4.41 -3.14 14.84
C TYR A 238 -3.03 -2.97 14.22
N THR A 239 -2.98 -2.35 13.05
CA THR A 239 -1.75 -1.96 12.38
C THR A 239 -1.81 -0.53 11.89
N ASN A 240 -0.67 0.14 12.03
CA ASN A 240 -0.42 1.44 11.50
C ASN A 240 0.80 1.34 10.59
N LEU A 241 0.61 1.73 9.34
CA LEU A 241 1.67 1.89 8.36
C LEU A 241 1.78 3.36 8.00
N LYS A 242 3.02 3.85 7.95
CA LYS A 242 3.36 5.15 7.41
C LYS A 242 4.37 4.97 6.29
N SER A 243 4.15 5.64 5.17
CA SER A 243 5.15 5.77 4.12
C SER A 243 5.19 7.18 3.56
N SER A 244 6.35 7.51 2.99
CA SER A 244 6.64 8.77 2.35
C SER A 244 7.48 8.48 1.10
N TYR A 245 7.14 9.12 -0.01
CA TYR A 245 7.95 9.15 -1.21
C TYR A 245 8.26 10.60 -1.56
N THR A 246 9.55 10.95 -1.59
CA THR A 246 10.05 12.32 -1.79
C THR A 246 10.67 12.57 -3.17
N GLY A 247 10.55 11.62 -4.10
CA GLY A 247 11.14 11.71 -5.45
C GLY A 247 10.29 12.52 -6.44
N ILE A 248 9.35 13.30 -5.92
CA ILE A 248 8.47 14.16 -6.70
C ILE A 248 9.10 15.54 -6.74
N ASP A 249 9.27 16.09 -7.94
CA ASP A 249 9.88 17.38 -8.16
C ASP A 249 9.19 18.10 -9.33
N VAL A 250 7.92 18.45 -9.13
CA VAL A 250 7.10 19.21 -10.08
C VAL A 250 7.53 20.67 -10.06
N GLN A 251 8.22 21.06 -11.13
CA GLN A 251 8.70 22.42 -11.39
C GLN A 251 7.76 23.16 -12.36
N VAL A 252 7.99 24.47 -12.54
CA VAL A 252 7.26 25.25 -13.54
C VAL A 252 7.54 24.68 -14.93
N ALA A 253 6.47 24.35 -15.68
CA ALA A 253 6.60 23.86 -17.04
C ALA A 253 7.31 24.89 -17.94
N GLU A 254 8.15 24.42 -18.87
CA GLU A 254 9.01 25.29 -19.69
C GLU A 254 8.22 26.36 -20.45
N GLU A 255 7.06 25.99 -21.00
CA GLU A 255 6.14 26.88 -21.70
C GLU A 255 5.50 27.97 -20.81
N ASP A 256 5.39 27.70 -19.50
CA ASP A 256 4.76 28.59 -18.55
C ASP A 256 5.75 29.50 -17.81
N ARG A 257 7.06 29.32 -18.02
CA ARG A 257 8.12 30.08 -17.32
C ARG A 257 8.01 31.59 -17.50
N SER A 258 7.43 32.05 -18.62
CA SER A 258 7.18 33.47 -18.88
C SER A 258 6.18 34.12 -17.91
N TYR A 259 5.38 33.31 -17.21
CA TYR A 259 4.38 33.75 -16.23
C TYR A 259 4.86 33.58 -14.78
N ALA A 260 6.06 33.05 -14.57
CA ALA A 260 6.66 32.79 -13.26
C ALA A 260 7.50 33.96 -12.76
N THR A 261 7.60 34.11 -11.44
CA THR A 261 8.55 35.04 -10.80
C THR A 261 9.96 34.46 -10.78
N SER A 262 10.99 35.31 -10.63
CA SER A 262 12.38 34.84 -10.50
C SER A 262 12.58 33.88 -9.32
N GLN A 263 11.80 34.04 -8.25
CA GLN A 263 11.81 33.14 -7.10
C GLN A 263 11.24 31.77 -7.46
N GLN A 264 10.12 31.71 -8.19
CA GLN A 264 9.50 30.44 -8.63
C GLN A 264 10.35 29.68 -9.65
N LEU A 265 11.28 30.35 -10.33
CA LEU A 265 12.23 29.72 -11.24
C LEU A 265 13.50 29.19 -10.54
N ASP A 266 13.67 29.45 -9.24
CA ASP A 266 14.75 28.85 -8.46
C ASP A 266 14.46 27.35 -8.24
N PRO A 267 15.39 26.43 -8.59
CA PRO A 267 15.16 24.99 -8.45
C PRO A 267 14.79 24.54 -7.04
N SER A 268 15.19 25.28 -6.01
CA SER A 268 14.88 24.95 -4.61
C SER A 268 13.49 25.43 -4.16
N TYR A 269 12.82 26.29 -4.94
CA TYR A 269 11.57 26.93 -4.53
C TYR A 269 10.43 25.92 -4.31
N TYR A 270 10.34 24.91 -5.19
CA TYR A 270 9.35 23.83 -5.11
C TYR A 270 9.89 22.55 -4.45
N SER A 271 11.07 22.59 -3.83
CA SER A 271 11.64 21.43 -3.13
C SER A 271 10.80 20.99 -1.92
N GLY A 272 10.95 19.72 -1.52
CA GLY A 272 10.25 19.14 -0.36
C GLY A 272 8.84 18.63 -0.67
N GLN A 273 8.53 18.42 -1.94
CA GLN A 273 7.33 17.71 -2.37
C GLN A 273 7.39 16.24 -1.95
N ALA A 274 6.27 15.69 -1.50
CA ALA A 274 6.19 14.30 -1.06
C ALA A 274 4.79 13.72 -1.19
N VAL A 275 4.68 12.46 -1.59
CA VAL A 275 3.46 11.65 -1.35
C VAL A 275 3.61 10.96 0.00
N LYS A 276 2.67 11.22 0.91
CA LYS A 276 2.59 10.52 2.19
C LYS A 276 1.34 9.67 2.25
N LEU A 277 1.53 8.43 2.70
CA LEU A 277 0.47 7.48 2.97
C LEU A 277 0.48 7.12 4.44
N THR A 278 -0.66 7.22 5.12
CA THR A 278 -0.85 6.69 6.47
C THR A 278 -2.05 5.76 6.47
N THR A 279 -1.81 4.46 6.67
CA THR A 279 -2.87 3.45 6.69
C THR A 279 -3.03 2.88 8.08
N LYS A 280 -4.24 2.98 8.63
CA LYS A 280 -4.68 2.30 9.84
C LYS A 280 -5.56 1.13 9.42
N ALA A 281 -5.23 -0.06 9.90
CA ALA A 281 -5.97 -1.28 9.61
C ALA A 281 -6.28 -1.98 10.92
N TRP A 282 -7.55 -2.34 11.15
CA TRP A 282 -7.92 -3.18 12.26
C TRP A 282 -8.81 -4.33 11.83
N THR A 283 -8.72 -5.43 12.57
CA THR A 283 -9.45 -6.66 12.26
C THR A 283 -9.84 -7.39 13.52
N THR A 284 -10.94 -8.12 13.43
CA THR A 284 -11.34 -9.13 14.40
C THR A 284 -11.67 -10.42 13.66
N SER A 285 -11.35 -11.57 14.21
CA SER A 285 -11.68 -12.85 13.60
C SER A 285 -12.05 -13.89 14.64
N LEU A 286 -13.12 -14.64 14.36
CA LEU A 286 -13.47 -15.85 15.08
C LEU A 286 -12.97 -17.03 14.26
N ILE A 287 -12.08 -17.82 14.85
CA ILE A 287 -11.38 -18.91 14.16
C ILE A 287 -11.58 -20.22 14.92
N ALA A 288 -11.79 -21.30 14.18
CA ALA A 288 -11.74 -22.67 14.66
C ALA A 288 -10.56 -23.39 14.00
N SER A 289 -9.91 -24.28 14.73
CA SER A 289 -8.79 -25.06 14.20
C SER A 289 -8.77 -26.48 14.73
N LYS A 290 -8.17 -27.39 13.95
CA LYS A 290 -7.91 -28.77 14.35
C LYS A 290 -6.46 -29.13 14.09
N THR A 291 -5.80 -29.63 15.13
CA THR A 291 -4.44 -30.16 15.07
C THR A 291 -4.48 -31.67 14.80
N LEU A 292 -3.82 -32.08 13.71
CA LEU A 292 -3.69 -33.44 13.20
C LEU A 292 -2.19 -33.77 13.07
N GLY A 293 -1.59 -34.25 14.16
CA GLY A 293 -0.14 -34.49 14.21
C GLY A 293 0.65 -33.19 13.99
N ILE A 294 1.42 -33.13 12.91
CA ILE A 294 2.21 -31.94 12.53
C ILE A 294 1.41 -30.87 11.79
N LEU A 295 0.18 -31.16 11.35
CA LEU A 295 -0.66 -30.24 10.58
C LEU A 295 -1.69 -29.59 11.50
N ASN A 296 -1.89 -28.28 11.40
CA ASN A 296 -3.02 -27.57 11.97
C ASN A 296 -3.82 -26.95 10.83
N VAL A 297 -5.10 -27.30 10.72
CA VAL A 297 -6.04 -26.74 9.75
C VAL A 297 -6.92 -25.77 10.49
N TYR A 298 -7.14 -24.58 9.95
CA TYR A 298 -8.00 -23.57 10.56
C TYR A 298 -8.90 -22.89 9.54
N ALA A 299 -10.06 -22.46 10.00
CA ALA A 299 -11.00 -21.68 9.23
C ALA A 299 -11.80 -20.75 10.15
N GLY A 300 -12.40 -19.72 9.59
CA GLY A 300 -13.16 -18.76 10.38
C GLY A 300 -13.79 -17.63 9.58
N VAL A 301 -14.31 -16.66 10.32
CA VAL A 301 -14.84 -15.41 9.78
C VAL A 301 -13.99 -14.25 10.27
N ARG A 302 -13.77 -13.27 9.40
CA ARG A 302 -12.98 -12.08 9.65
C ARG A 302 -13.80 -10.84 9.32
N TYR A 303 -13.78 -9.86 10.21
CA TYR A 303 -14.14 -8.49 9.88
C TYR A 303 -12.86 -7.66 9.79
N SER A 304 -12.73 -6.92 8.70
CA SER A 304 -11.58 -6.07 8.41
C SER A 304 -12.05 -4.66 8.14
N ASN A 305 -11.35 -3.67 8.70
CA ASN A 305 -11.59 -2.27 8.45
C ASN A 305 -10.25 -1.56 8.20
N VAL A 306 -10.27 -0.62 7.26
CA VAL A 306 -9.12 0.16 6.81
C VAL A 306 -9.50 1.63 6.67
N GLU A 307 -8.60 2.49 7.10
CA GLU A 307 -8.59 3.92 6.83
C GLU A 307 -7.21 4.31 6.32
N THR A 308 -7.15 4.98 5.18
CA THR A 308 -5.90 5.46 4.57
C THR A 308 -6.00 6.94 4.26
N ASP A 309 -5.04 7.69 4.80
CA ASP A 309 -4.79 9.08 4.44
C ASP A 309 -3.71 9.13 3.34
N LEU A 310 -4.04 9.67 2.18
CA LEU A 310 -3.11 9.99 1.09
C LEU A 310 -2.99 11.50 0.97
N ASN A 311 -1.81 12.02 1.26
CA ASN A 311 -1.52 13.44 1.19
C ASN A 311 -0.39 13.70 0.20
N LEU A 312 -0.60 14.67 -0.69
CA LEU A 312 0.47 15.22 -1.50
C LEU A 312 0.95 16.50 -0.82
N GLU A 313 2.09 16.43 -0.17
CA GLU A 313 2.71 17.54 0.55
C GLU A 313 3.62 18.36 -0.36
N GLY A 314 3.79 19.63 -0.02
CA GLY A 314 4.67 20.58 -0.73
C GLY A 314 3.89 21.66 -1.47
N ARG A 315 4.65 22.44 -2.27
CA ARG A 315 4.12 23.50 -3.13
C ARG A 315 4.20 23.04 -4.57
N TYR A 316 3.13 23.25 -5.34
CA TYR A 316 3.03 22.83 -6.74
C TYR A 316 2.67 24.01 -7.63
N PRO A 317 3.38 24.25 -8.74
CA PRO A 317 3.09 25.33 -9.66
C PRO A 317 1.90 24.99 -10.55
N VAL A 318 0.91 25.90 -10.61
CA VAL A 318 -0.25 25.79 -11.50
C VAL A 318 -0.44 27.09 -12.26
N LEU A 319 -0.65 27.00 -13.57
CA LEU A 319 -1.00 28.16 -14.39
C LEU A 319 -2.44 28.61 -14.10
N ALA A 320 -2.62 29.87 -13.74
CA ALA A 320 -3.92 30.46 -13.43
C ALA A 320 -4.11 31.86 -14.05
N TYR A 321 -5.35 32.37 -14.05
CA TYR A 321 -5.67 33.75 -14.46
C TYR A 321 -5.92 34.62 -13.23
N LYS A 322 -5.35 35.82 -13.20
CA LYS A 322 -5.73 36.82 -12.20
C LYS A 322 -7.20 37.18 -12.39
N THR A 323 -7.95 37.16 -11.28
CA THR A 323 -9.36 37.60 -11.23
C THR A 323 -9.49 39.12 -11.11
N THR A 324 -8.37 39.81 -10.88
CA THR A 324 -8.27 41.28 -10.82
C THR A 324 -7.60 41.82 -12.07
N LEU A 325 -8.14 42.93 -12.60
CA LEU A 325 -7.60 43.58 -13.79
C LEU A 325 -6.19 44.16 -13.54
N PRO A 326 -5.24 44.02 -14.49
CA PRO A 326 -5.37 43.29 -15.75
C PRO A 326 -5.29 41.76 -15.54
N ASN A 327 -6.20 41.02 -16.18
CA ASN A 327 -6.37 39.56 -16.04
C ASN A 327 -5.26 38.76 -16.73
N ASN A 328 -4.03 38.90 -16.26
CA ASN A 328 -2.88 38.21 -16.82
C ASN A 328 -2.76 36.79 -16.25
N LYS A 329 -2.14 35.91 -17.04
CA LYS A 329 -1.69 34.60 -16.57
C LYS A 329 -0.58 34.77 -15.52
N TYR A 330 -0.55 33.88 -14.53
CA TYR A 330 0.49 33.80 -13.51
C TYR A 330 0.64 32.36 -13.01
N ILE A 331 1.77 32.05 -12.37
CA ILE A 331 1.94 30.79 -11.64
C ILE A 331 1.39 30.94 -10.22
N GLU A 332 0.37 30.17 -9.89
CA GLU A 332 -0.17 30.01 -8.55
C GLU A 332 0.51 28.84 -7.83
N ASP A 333 0.93 29.08 -6.59
CA ASP A 333 1.50 28.04 -5.73
C ASP A 333 0.38 27.34 -4.95
N ILE A 334 0.03 26.12 -5.37
CA ILE A 334 -0.93 25.31 -4.63
C ILE A 334 -0.18 24.52 -3.55
N THR A 335 -0.49 24.80 -2.28
CA THR A 335 0.09 24.09 -1.14
C THR A 335 -0.79 22.91 -0.74
N ASN A 336 -0.18 21.73 -0.60
CA ASN A 336 -0.83 20.47 -0.23
C ASN A 336 -2.13 20.23 -1.04
N PRO A 337 -2.03 20.10 -2.38
CA PRO A 337 -3.19 20.05 -3.26
C PRO A 337 -4.07 18.83 -2.99
N ILE A 338 -3.50 17.70 -2.55
CA ILE A 338 -4.22 16.44 -2.37
C ILE A 338 -4.25 16.06 -0.91
N MET A 339 -5.46 15.84 -0.40
CA MET A 339 -5.71 15.40 0.97
C MET A 339 -6.91 14.47 0.95
N LEU A 340 -6.63 13.18 0.81
CA LEU A 340 -7.65 12.15 0.66
C LEU A 340 -7.69 11.26 1.88
N ASN A 341 -8.88 11.11 2.44
CA ASN A 341 -9.20 10.05 3.39
C ASN A 341 -10.08 9.02 2.69
N MET A 342 -9.60 7.78 2.63
CA MET A 342 -10.21 6.64 1.97
C MET A 342 -10.46 5.55 3.00
N GLN A 343 -11.67 5.03 3.08
CA GLN A 343 -12.06 4.05 4.09
C GLN A 343 -12.79 2.88 3.44
N ASP A 344 -12.58 1.69 3.99
CA ASP A 344 -13.33 0.50 3.59
C ASP A 344 -13.48 -0.48 4.74
N SER A 345 -14.49 -1.34 4.64
CA SER A 345 -14.65 -2.45 5.56
C SER A 345 -15.32 -3.62 4.88
N GLN A 346 -14.88 -4.83 5.23
CA GLN A 346 -15.39 -6.05 4.65
C GLN A 346 -15.45 -7.19 5.66
N TRP A 347 -16.42 -8.06 5.45
CA TRP A 347 -16.44 -9.40 6.03
C TRP A 347 -15.77 -10.37 5.06
N GLY A 348 -15.14 -11.40 5.60
CA GLY A 348 -14.54 -12.46 4.80
C GLY A 348 -14.54 -13.80 5.49
N ALA A 349 -14.55 -14.86 4.69
CA ALA A 349 -14.28 -16.22 5.15
C ALA A 349 -12.80 -16.51 4.98
N THR A 350 -12.14 -16.99 6.03
CA THR A 350 -10.69 -17.25 6.04
C THR A 350 -10.43 -18.71 6.29
N GLY A 351 -9.42 -19.26 5.64
CA GLY A 351 -9.00 -20.65 5.77
C GLY A 351 -7.49 -20.75 5.62
N GLY A 352 -6.87 -21.65 6.37
CA GLY A 352 -5.44 -21.82 6.31
C GLY A 352 -4.92 -23.10 6.92
N LEU A 353 -3.63 -23.29 6.72
CA LEU A 353 -2.89 -24.47 7.12
C LEU A 353 -1.60 -24.01 7.78
N ARG A 354 -1.20 -24.70 8.84
CA ARG A 354 0.10 -24.57 9.48
C ARG A 354 0.74 -25.94 9.62
N LEU A 355 1.94 -26.09 9.10
CA LEU A 355 2.79 -27.26 9.25
C LEU A 355 3.85 -26.99 10.32
N LYS A 356 3.86 -27.76 11.41
CA LYS A 356 4.84 -27.66 12.50
C LYS A 356 5.98 -28.67 12.27
N LEU A 357 7.18 -28.16 12.00
CA LEU A 357 8.41 -28.91 11.76
C LEU A 357 9.40 -28.67 12.92
N ALA A 358 9.17 -29.34 14.04
CA ALA A 358 9.87 -29.10 15.31
C ALA A 358 9.76 -27.62 15.76
N VAL A 359 10.87 -26.86 15.70
CA VAL A 359 10.89 -25.42 16.04
C VAL A 359 10.46 -24.54 14.88
N LEU A 360 10.53 -25.04 13.64
CA LEU A 360 10.11 -24.32 12.44
C LEU A 360 8.61 -24.55 12.19
N SER A 361 7.92 -23.58 11.63
CA SER A 361 6.59 -23.78 11.05
C SER A 361 6.46 -23.08 9.71
N LEU A 362 5.67 -23.68 8.84
CA LEU A 362 5.23 -23.08 7.57
C LEU A 362 3.73 -22.84 7.69
N TYR A 363 3.23 -21.73 7.17
CA TYR A 363 1.79 -21.51 7.15
C TYR A 363 1.35 -20.73 5.91
N GLY A 364 0.11 -21.01 5.51
CA GLY A 364 -0.58 -20.34 4.44
C GLY A 364 -2.02 -20.06 4.86
N GLU A 365 -2.51 -18.87 4.53
CA GLU A 365 -3.88 -18.44 4.77
C GLU A 365 -4.43 -17.80 3.50
N TYR A 366 -5.69 -18.08 3.19
CA TYR A 366 -6.44 -17.38 2.17
C TYR A 366 -7.73 -16.84 2.77
N THR A 367 -8.08 -15.59 2.43
CA THR A 367 -9.34 -14.97 2.83
C THR A 367 -10.11 -14.57 1.59
N ILE A 368 -11.34 -15.07 1.51
CA ILE A 368 -12.33 -14.71 0.49
C ILE A 368 -13.15 -13.53 1.02
N ALA A 369 -13.09 -12.41 0.32
CA ALA A 369 -13.80 -11.16 0.62
C ALA A 369 -13.86 -10.30 -0.67
N LYS A 370 -14.40 -9.07 -0.62
CA LYS A 370 -14.37 -8.14 -1.76
C LYS A 370 -12.94 -7.89 -2.25
N TYR A 371 -12.01 -7.69 -1.31
CA TYR A 371 -10.57 -7.70 -1.55
C TYR A 371 -9.97 -8.97 -0.92
N PRO A 372 -9.76 -10.03 -1.71
CA PRO A 372 -9.15 -11.27 -1.22
C PRO A 372 -7.71 -11.04 -0.78
N THR A 373 -7.25 -11.84 0.17
CA THR A 373 -5.87 -11.81 0.64
C THR A 373 -5.27 -13.21 0.74
N ALA A 374 -4.05 -13.39 0.26
CA ALA A 374 -3.25 -14.59 0.44
C ALA A 374 -2.04 -14.28 1.33
N THR A 375 -1.90 -14.97 2.45
CA THR A 375 -0.74 -14.83 3.35
C THR A 375 0.07 -16.12 3.33
N ALA A 376 1.39 -16.00 3.23
CA ALA A 376 2.30 -17.12 3.40
C ALA A 376 3.50 -16.71 4.25
N GLY A 377 3.99 -17.62 5.09
CA GLY A 377 5.09 -17.31 5.98
C GLY A 377 5.76 -18.49 6.64
N ILE A 378 6.83 -18.16 7.35
CA ILE A 378 7.59 -19.06 8.18
C ILE A 378 7.55 -18.57 9.63
N GLY A 379 7.50 -19.50 10.57
CA GLY A 379 7.54 -19.23 11.99
C GLY A 379 8.65 -20.01 12.68
N ILE A 380 9.22 -19.45 13.74
CA ILE A 380 10.11 -20.13 14.67
C ILE A 380 9.55 -19.92 16.06
N GLY A 381 9.29 -21.01 16.78
CA GLY A 381 8.69 -20.92 18.10
C GLY A 381 8.68 -22.26 18.82
N PHE A 382 8.42 -22.18 20.12
CA PHE A 382 8.12 -23.36 20.94
C PHE A 382 6.62 -23.38 21.13
N TYR A 383 5.94 -24.22 20.36
CA TYR A 383 4.48 -24.23 20.20
C TYR A 383 3.74 -24.91 21.35
#